data_AF-A0A0Q9ZL33-F1
#
_entry.id   AF-A0A0Q9ZL33-F1
#
_cell.length_a   1.000
_cell.length_b   1.000
_cell.length_c   1.000
_cell.angle_alpha   90.00
_cell.angle_beta   90.00
_cell.angle_gamma   90.00
#
_symmetry.space_group_name_H-M   'P 1'
#
loop_
_entity.id
_entity.type
_entity.pdbx_description
1 polymer ?
#
loop_
_entity_poly.entity_id
_entity_poly.type
_entity_poly.pdbx_seq_one_letter_code
_entity_poly.pdbx_strand_id
1 'polypeptide(L)'
;MNIELIRLLLDFGLVVLIWVVQLVIYPSLCYYKNEDLGKWHKIYTGRIGVIVGPLMITQLLVASWQLWKQPNFYTWGSILIIAIIWAMTFLVFVPLHNSISPNQSCEKITRTLEVKNWWRTFLWSLLFLGSLILKILDYNF
;
A
#
# COMPACT_ATOMS: atom_id res chain seq x y z
N MET A 1 21.68 -3.98 -11.82
CA MET A 1 20.23 -3.95 -12.11
C MET A 1 19.84 -2.50 -12.31
N ASN A 2 19.07 -2.18 -13.36
CA ASN A 2 18.64 -0.79 -13.62
C ASN A 2 17.70 -0.34 -12.47
N ILE A 3 17.93 0.84 -11.90
CA ILE A 3 17.14 1.40 -10.78
C ILE A 3 15.66 1.54 -11.13
N GLU A 4 15.33 1.82 -12.40
CA GLU A 4 13.96 1.89 -12.92
C GLU A 4 13.26 0.52 -12.83
N LEU A 5 14.00 -0.57 -13.07
CA LEU A 5 13.47 -1.92 -12.94
C LEU A 5 13.22 -2.26 -11.47
N ILE A 6 14.11 -1.85 -10.57
CA ILE A 6 13.89 -2.00 -9.12
C ILE A 6 12.62 -1.25 -8.72
N ARG A 7 12.46 -0.01 -9.18
CA ARG A 7 11.29 0.82 -8.94
C ARG A 7 10.00 0.14 -9.43
N LEU A 8 10.00 -0.34 -10.67
CA LEU A 8 8.87 -1.03 -11.29
C LEU A 8 8.46 -2.28 -10.49
N LEU A 9 9.43 -3.10 -10.08
CA LEU A 9 9.17 -4.31 -9.29
C LEU A 9 8.60 -3.99 -7.91
N LEU A 10 9.08 -2.92 -7.26
CA LEU A 10 8.53 -2.45 -5.98
C LEU A 10 7.09 -1.95 -6.13
N ASP A 11 6.84 -1.11 -7.15
CA ASP A 11 5.49 -0.61 -7.44
C ASP A 11 4.54 -1.76 -7.76
N PHE A 12 4.97 -2.73 -8.57
CA PHE A 12 4.19 -3.92 -8.89
C PHE A 12 3.88 -4.76 -7.65
N GLY A 13 4.88 -5.05 -6.81
CA GLY A 13 4.68 -5.81 -5.58
C GLY A 13 3.68 -5.14 -4.64
N LEU A 14 3.77 -3.82 -4.47
CA LEU A 14 2.84 -3.05 -3.65
C LEU A 14 1.43 -2.98 -4.26
N VAL A 15 1.31 -2.88 -5.59
CA VAL A 15 0.01 -2.92 -6.28
C VAL A 15 -0.65 -4.28 -6.07
N VAL A 16 0.06 -5.39 -6.25
CA VAL A 16 -0.48 -6.73 -6.05
C VAL A 16 -0.93 -6.90 -4.61
N LEU A 17 -0.09 -6.51 -3.64
CA LEU A 17 -0.43 -6.61 -2.23
C LEU A 17 -1.67 -5.80 -1.88
N ILE A 18 -1.78 -4.54 -2.31
CA ILE A 18 -2.93 -3.72 -1.95
C ILE A 18 -4.23 -4.23 -2.56
N TRP A 19 -4.19 -4.77 -3.78
CA TRP A 19 -5.35 -5.39 -4.42
C TRP A 19 -5.78 -6.68 -3.72
N VAL A 20 -4.84 -7.52 -3.27
CA VAL A 20 -5.13 -8.69 -2.43
C VAL A 20 -5.79 -8.26 -1.12
N VAL A 21 -5.27 -7.21 -0.47
CA VAL A 21 -5.88 -6.69 0.77
C VAL A 21 -7.30 -6.18 0.51
N GLN A 22 -7.48 -5.42 -0.58
CA GLN A 22 -8.75 -4.79 -0.93
C GLN A 22 -9.84 -5.80 -1.29
N LEU A 23 -9.54 -6.76 -2.16
CA LEU A 23 -10.55 -7.64 -2.76
C LEU A 23 -10.69 -8.99 -2.05
N VAL A 24 -9.64 -9.43 -1.33
CA VAL A 24 -9.64 -10.75 -0.69
C VAL A 24 -9.70 -10.60 0.81
N ILE A 25 -8.72 -9.89 1.40
CA ILE A 25 -8.59 -9.87 2.86
C ILE A 25 -9.74 -9.12 3.53
N TYR A 26 -10.04 -7.88 3.14
CA TYR A 26 -11.11 -7.13 3.81
C TYR A 26 -12.49 -7.77 3.66
N PRO A 27 -12.92 -8.23 2.46
CA PRO A 27 -14.17 -8.97 2.34
C PRO A 27 -14.17 -10.28 3.16
N SER A 28 -13.02 -10.94 3.32
CA SER A 28 -12.93 -12.18 4.10
C SER A 28 -13.19 -12.01 5.60
N LEU A 29 -13.08 -10.79 6.14
CA LEU A 29 -13.24 -10.54 7.58
C LEU A 29 -14.61 -11.00 8.10
N CYS A 30 -15.64 -11.00 7.25
CA CYS A 30 -17.01 -11.34 7.67
C CYS A 30 -17.34 -12.82 7.62
N TYR A 31 -16.36 -13.65 7.27
CA TYR A 31 -16.46 -15.11 7.39
C TYR A 31 -15.93 -15.62 8.73
N TYR A 32 -15.33 -14.77 9.55
CA TYR A 32 -14.89 -15.12 10.91
C TYR A 32 -16.00 -14.87 11.92
N LYS A 33 -16.09 -15.73 12.94
CA LYS A 33 -16.87 -15.42 14.14
C LYS A 33 -16.27 -14.19 14.84
N ASN A 34 -17.11 -13.34 15.42
CA ASN A 34 -16.67 -12.10 16.07
C ASN A 34 -15.54 -12.34 17.10
N GLU A 35 -15.68 -13.40 17.91
CA GLU A 35 -14.69 -13.81 18.93
C GLU A 35 -13.29 -14.12 18.37
N ASP A 36 -13.22 -14.59 17.12
CA ASP A 36 -11.97 -14.98 16.45
C ASP A 36 -11.42 -13.86 15.56
N LEU A 37 -12.29 -12.98 15.05
CA LEU A 37 -11.92 -11.89 14.15
C LEU A 37 -10.87 -10.97 14.76
N GLY A 38 -11.03 -10.55 16.02
CA GLY A 38 -10.06 -9.68 16.69
C GLY A 38 -8.68 -10.34 16.84
N LYS A 39 -8.65 -11.64 17.20
CA LYS A 39 -7.40 -12.41 17.34
C LYS A 39 -6.71 -12.58 15.98
N TRP A 40 -7.46 -13.01 14.98
CA TRP A 40 -6.96 -13.19 13.62
C TRP A 40 -6.44 -11.87 13.04
N HIS A 41 -7.20 -10.78 13.21
CA HIS A 41 -6.85 -9.46 12.66
C HIS A 41 -5.53 -8.96 13.23
N LYS A 42 -5.32 -9.09 14.55
CA LYS A 42 -4.05 -8.70 15.21
C LYS A 42 -2.85 -9.49 14.69
N ILE A 43 -3.02 -10.80 14.46
CA ILE A 43 -1.95 -11.66 13.91
C ILE A 43 -1.68 -11.27 12.45
N TYR A 44 -2.74 -11.09 11.65
CA TYR A 44 -2.67 -10.71 10.26
C TYR A 44 -1.97 -9.36 10.06
N THR A 45 -2.36 -8.31 10.78
CA THR A 45 -1.78 -6.96 10.64
C THR A 45 -0.30 -6.94 10.97
N GLY A 46 0.12 -7.68 12.00
CA GLY A 46 1.54 -7.85 12.32
C GLY A 46 2.31 -8.56 11.21
N ARG A 47 1.79 -9.67 10.70
CA ARG A 47 2.44 -10.47 9.64
C ARG A 47 2.52 -9.73 8.31
N ILE A 48 1.43 -9.09 7.87
CA ILE A 48 1.45 -8.32 6.62
C ILE A 48 2.34 -7.08 6.72
N GLY A 49 2.44 -6.47 7.91
CA GLY A 49 3.35 -5.35 8.17
C GLY A 49 4.82 -5.70 7.92
N VAL A 50 5.25 -6.93 8.26
CA VAL A 50 6.62 -7.42 7.98
C VAL A 50 6.90 -7.52 6.47
N ILE A 51 5.86 -7.71 5.64
CA ILE A 51 6.00 -7.80 4.18
C ILE A 51 5.92 -6.41 3.55
N VAL A 52 4.85 -5.66 3.87
CA VAL A 52 4.56 -4.36 3.25
C VAL A 52 5.55 -3.29 3.71
N GLY A 53 5.95 -3.29 4.98
CA GLY A 53 6.85 -2.29 5.56
C GLY A 53 8.18 -2.15 4.81
N PRO A 54 8.96 -3.23 4.64
CA PRO A 54 10.20 -3.20 3.87
C PRO A 54 10.01 -2.74 2.42
N LEU A 55 8.93 -3.18 1.76
CA LEU A 55 8.62 -2.75 0.38
C LEU A 55 8.33 -1.25 0.31
N MET A 56 7.53 -0.71 1.23
CA MET A 56 7.21 0.73 1.28
C MET A 56 8.44 1.59 1.59
N ILE A 57 9.30 1.15 2.51
CA ILE A 57 10.56 1.84 2.84
C ILE A 57 11.49 1.84 1.63
N THR A 58 11.67 0.68 1.00
CA THR A 58 12.53 0.56 -0.18
C THR A 58 11.99 1.39 -1.34
N GLN A 59 10.67 1.39 -1.58
CA GLN A 59 10.01 2.22 -2.58
C GLN A 59 10.31 3.70 -2.38
N LEU A 60 10.22 4.19 -1.13
CA LEU A 60 10.53 5.57 -0.79
C LEU A 60 12.00 5.90 -1.05
N LEU A 61 12.93 5.07 -0.57
CA LEU A 61 14.37 5.27 -0.78
C LEU A 61 14.74 5.32 -2.26
N VAL A 62 14.20 4.39 -3.06
CA VAL A 62 14.44 4.33 -4.51
C VAL A 62 13.88 5.57 -5.22
N ALA A 63 12.64 5.98 -4.93
CA ALA A 63 12.08 7.19 -5.53
C ALA A 63 12.82 8.46 -5.10
N SER A 64 13.26 8.54 -3.85
CA SER A 64 14.02 9.71 -3.36
C SER A 64 15.37 9.79 -4.05
N TRP A 65 16.02 8.65 -4.27
CA TRP A 65 17.26 8.58 -5.04
C TRP A 65 17.06 8.99 -6.50
N GLN A 66 16.00 8.51 -7.15
CA GLN A 66 15.64 8.88 -8.52
C GLN A 66 15.35 10.39 -8.64
N LEU A 67 14.57 10.96 -7.72
CA LEU A 67 14.31 12.39 -7.66
C LEU A 67 15.61 13.21 -7.53
N TRP A 68 16.55 12.74 -6.71
CA TRP A 68 17.84 13.42 -6.55
C TRP A 68 18.72 13.36 -7.80
N LYS A 69 18.70 12.23 -8.52
CA LYS A 69 19.53 12.04 -9.72
C LYS A 69 18.93 12.66 -10.98
N GLN A 70 17.62 12.56 -11.16
CA GLN A 70 16.90 12.99 -12.35
C GLN A 70 15.57 13.67 -11.95
N PRO A 71 15.64 14.90 -11.44
CA PRO A 71 14.44 15.64 -11.07
C PRO A 71 13.62 16.00 -12.31
N ASN A 72 12.39 15.53 -12.36
CA ASN A 72 11.42 15.81 -13.41
C ASN A 72 9.99 15.76 -12.82
N PHE A 73 8.98 16.06 -13.64
CA PHE A 73 7.59 16.07 -13.19
C PHE A 73 7.13 14.72 -12.63
N TYR A 74 7.61 13.61 -13.21
CA TYR A 74 7.25 12.27 -12.76
C TYR A 74 7.89 11.93 -11.41
N THR A 75 9.19 12.22 -11.21
CA THR A 75 9.86 11.92 -9.94
C THR A 75 9.32 12.77 -8.78
N TRP A 76 9.02 14.04 -9.04
CA TRP A 76 8.33 14.90 -8.06
C TRP A 76 6.91 14.41 -7.75
N GLY A 77 6.12 14.10 -8.78
CA GLY A 77 4.77 13.58 -8.61
C GLY A 77 4.74 12.25 -7.87
N SER A 78 5.69 11.37 -8.15
CA SER A 78 5.83 10.07 -7.49
C SER A 78 6.14 10.23 -6.00
N ILE A 79 7.07 11.10 -5.63
CA ILE A 79 7.38 11.38 -4.21
C ILE A 79 6.18 11.96 -3.48
N LEU A 80 5.43 12.88 -4.10
CA LEU A 80 4.22 13.43 -3.51
C LEU A 80 3.17 12.34 -3.24
N ILE A 81 2.92 11.46 -4.22
CA ILE A 81 1.97 10.35 -4.06
C ILE A 81 2.44 9.39 -2.96
N ILE A 82 3.72 9.02 -2.94
CA ILE A 82 4.29 8.14 -1.91
C ILE A 82 4.14 8.78 -0.53
N ALA A 83 4.41 10.08 -0.39
CA ALA A 83 4.24 10.80 0.87
C ALA A 83 2.77 10.80 1.35
N ILE A 84 1.81 10.96 0.44
CA ILE A 84 0.37 10.85 0.75
C ILE A 84 0.03 9.43 1.22
N ILE A 85 0.50 8.39 0.51
CA ILE A 85 0.29 6.98 0.91
C ILE A 85 0.87 6.71 2.31
N TRP A 86 2.06 7.23 2.59
CA TRP A 86 2.69 7.14 3.91
C TRP A 86 1.85 7.84 4.98
N ALA A 87 1.44 9.09 4.75
CA ALA A 87 0.59 9.83 5.67
C ALA A 87 -0.73 9.07 5.95
N MET A 88 -1.41 8.58 4.92
CA MET A 88 -2.60 7.75 5.08
C MET A 88 -2.29 6.50 5.92
N THR A 89 -1.18 5.82 5.65
CA THR A 89 -0.84 4.57 6.33
C THR A 89 -0.59 4.79 7.83
N PHE A 90 0.24 5.75 8.20
CA PHE A 90 0.61 5.98 9.60
C PHE A 90 -0.42 6.76 10.40
N LEU A 91 -1.13 7.71 9.77
CA LEU A 91 -2.09 8.57 10.47
C LEU A 91 -3.52 8.03 10.45
N VAL A 92 -3.87 7.18 9.47
CA VAL A 92 -5.23 6.63 9.33
C VAL A 92 -5.24 5.14 9.57
N PHE A 93 -4.47 4.36 8.81
CA PHE A 93 -4.61 2.89 8.84
C PHE A 93 -4.00 2.24 10.07
N VAL A 94 -2.82 2.66 10.51
CA VAL A 94 -2.20 2.11 11.73
C VAL A 94 -3.11 2.33 12.95
N PRO A 95 -3.62 3.55 13.24
CA PRO A 95 -4.57 3.76 14.33
C PRO A 95 -5.88 2.99 14.14
N LEU A 96 -6.39 2.91 12.90
CA LEU A 96 -7.62 2.19 12.60
C LEU A 96 -7.48 0.67 12.84
N HIS A 97 -6.36 0.07 12.47
CA HIS A 97 -6.10 -1.34 12.75
C HIS A 97 -5.95 -1.61 14.26
N ASN A 98 -5.35 -0.67 14.99
CA ASN A 98 -5.18 -0.79 16.44
C ASN A 98 -6.48 -0.55 17.23
N SER A 99 -7.48 0.13 16.65
CA SER A 99 -8.75 0.42 17.32
C SER A 99 -9.80 -0.68 17.16
N ILE A 100 -9.55 -1.68 16.32
CA ILE A 100 -10.45 -2.82 16.12
C ILE A 100 -10.50 -3.67 17.39
N SER A 101 -11.70 -3.75 17.98
CA SER A 101 -11.95 -4.52 19.20
C SER A 101 -12.57 -5.90 18.87
N PRO A 102 -12.36 -6.92 19.73
CA PRO A 102 -12.88 -8.27 19.50
C PRO A 102 -14.41 -8.36 19.35
N ASN A 103 -15.16 -7.42 19.92
CA ASN A 103 -16.64 -7.46 19.91
C ASN A 103 -17.26 -6.53 18.86
N GLN A 104 -16.45 -5.89 18.01
CA GLN A 104 -16.96 -4.98 16.99
C GLN A 104 -17.52 -5.76 15.80
N SER A 105 -18.67 -5.32 15.28
CA SER A 105 -19.30 -5.92 14.09
C SER A 105 -18.33 -5.95 12.91
N CYS A 106 -18.23 -7.11 12.25
CA CYS A 106 -17.43 -7.25 11.04
C CYS A 106 -17.82 -6.24 9.97
N GLU A 107 -19.10 -6.07 9.68
CA GLU A 107 -19.56 -5.17 8.61
C GLU A 107 -19.04 -3.75 8.82
N LYS A 108 -19.03 -3.28 10.08
CA LYS A 108 -18.49 -1.96 10.43
C LYS A 108 -16.97 -1.90 10.21
N ILE A 109 -16.24 -2.95 10.60
CA ILE A 109 -14.78 -3.03 10.40
C ILE A 109 -14.45 -3.04 8.91
N THR A 110 -15.02 -3.99 8.16
CA THR A 110 -14.81 -4.19 6.72
C THR A 110 -15.12 -2.94 5.95
N ARG A 111 -16.32 -2.36 6.12
CA ARG A 111 -16.73 -1.15 5.40
C ARG A 111 -15.79 0.02 5.67
N THR A 112 -15.34 0.20 6.92
CA THR A 112 -14.44 1.31 7.27
C THR A 112 -13.06 1.14 6.63
N LEU A 113 -12.51 -0.08 6.67
CA LEU A 113 -11.21 -0.39 6.07
C LEU A 113 -11.26 -0.31 4.55
N GLU A 114 -12.26 -0.93 3.93
CA GLU A 114 -12.41 -1.05 2.48
C GLU A 114 -12.58 0.31 1.81
N VAL A 115 -13.51 1.14 2.29
CA VAL A 115 -13.80 2.46 1.71
C VAL A 115 -12.58 3.36 1.77
N LYS A 116 -11.86 3.34 2.89
CA LYS A 116 -10.64 4.15 3.03
C LYS A 116 -9.50 3.61 2.16
N ASN A 117 -9.41 2.29 2.00
CA ASN A 117 -8.28 1.66 1.33
C ASN A 117 -8.31 1.79 -0.19
N TRP A 118 -9.49 2.00 -0.79
CA TRP A 118 -9.62 2.33 -2.20
C TRP A 118 -8.73 3.49 -2.66
N TRP A 119 -8.52 4.50 -1.81
CA TRP A 119 -7.58 5.58 -2.10
C TRP A 119 -6.14 5.07 -2.27
N ARG A 120 -5.66 4.21 -1.37
CA ARG A 120 -4.32 3.61 -1.50
C ARG A 120 -4.23 2.68 -2.70
N THR A 121 -5.28 1.90 -2.96
CA THR A 121 -5.37 1.04 -4.14
C THR A 121 -5.24 1.85 -5.43
N PHE A 122 -5.96 2.97 -5.54
CA PHE A 122 -5.85 3.88 -6.67
C PHE A 122 -4.45 4.50 -6.80
N LEU A 123 -3.90 5.04 -5.71
CA LEU A 123 -2.60 5.72 -5.73
C LEU A 123 -1.43 4.78 -6.08
N TRP A 124 -1.40 3.57 -5.51
CA TRP A 124 -0.39 2.58 -5.90
C TRP A 124 -0.58 2.08 -7.34
N SER A 125 -1.83 1.97 -7.81
CA SER A 125 -2.11 1.64 -9.22
C SER A 125 -1.59 2.72 -10.16
N LEU A 126 -1.77 4.00 -9.81
CA LEU A 126 -1.24 5.11 -10.58
C LEU A 126 0.30 5.11 -10.63
N LEU A 127 0.97 4.85 -9.49
CA LEU A 127 2.43 4.74 -9.44
C LEU A 127 2.95 3.61 -10.34
N PHE A 128 2.36 2.42 -10.22
CA PHE A 128 2.75 1.25 -11.03
C PHE A 128 2.51 1.47 -12.52
N LEU A 129 1.35 1.98 -12.91
CA LEU A 129 1.07 2.27 -14.32
C LEU A 129 2.02 3.34 -14.86
N GLY A 130 2.33 4.37 -14.08
CA GLY A 130 3.30 5.39 -14.46
C GLY A 130 4.70 4.83 -14.68
N SER A 131 5.21 4.02 -13.74
CA SER A 131 6.55 3.42 -13.87
C SER A 131 6.60 2.40 -15.01
N LEU A 132 5.52 1.64 -15.24
CA LEU A 132 5.42 0.71 -16.35
C LEU A 132 5.44 1.42 -17.71
N ILE A 133 4.62 2.46 -17.88
CA ILE A 133 4.52 3.21 -19.14
C ILE A 133 5.86 3.88 -19.46
N LEU A 134 6.46 4.58 -18.49
CA LEU A 134 7.75 5.23 -18.72
C LEU A 134 8.86 4.22 -19.02
N LYS A 135 8.81 3.03 -18.41
CA LYS A 135 9.77 1.98 -18.70
C LYS A 135 9.61 1.41 -20.12
N ILE A 136 8.37 1.25 -20.60
CA ILE A 136 8.09 0.81 -21.98
C ILE A 136 8.57 1.85 -23.00
N LEU A 137 8.51 3.14 -22.65
CA LEU A 137 8.97 4.25 -23.51
C LEU A 137 10.48 4.50 -23.43
N ASP A 138 11.24 3.66 -22.74
CA ASP A 138 12.69 3.83 -22.49
C ASP A 138 13.04 5.22 -21.92
N TYR A 139 12.12 5.82 -21.17
CA TYR A 139 12.34 7.10 -20.50
C TYR A 139 13.12 6.87 -19.21
N ASN A 140 14.18 7.65 -18.99
CA ASN A 140 14.92 7.61 -17.73
C ASN A 140 14.17 8.43 -16.68
N PHE A 141 13.73 7.78 -15.60
CA PHE A 141 13.01 8.37 -14.48
C PHE A 141 13.57 7.91 -13.14
#